data_AF-A0A947YW32-F1
#
_entry.id   AF-A0A947YW32-F1
#
_cell.length_a   1.000
_cell.length_b   1.000
_cell.length_c   1.000
_cell.angle_alpha   90.00
_cell.angle_beta   90.00
_cell.angle_gamma   90.00
#
_symmetry.space_group_name_H-M   'P 1'
#
loop_
_entity.id
_entity.type
_entity.pdbx_description
1 polymer ?
#
loop_
_entity_poly.entity_id
_entity_poly.type
_entity_poly.pdbx_seq_one_letter_code
_entity_poly.pdbx_strand_id
1 'polypeptide(L)'
;MSIPFEVKFDDTTFSQKAYGQDMVMHCHHYMSLVTALSDQLESINAVKILRESAEDSIRTFLDAYFTQNNINSSTEKLATAKELYSVLGLGKFEVSGNDAGGEIQMKRSHVDEGWVQKFGKSSKFINHFSCGFAAAMFAAAFGKSARSYNAFETASIAMGDSEGKIVVKAN
;
A
#
# COMPACT_ATOMS: atom_id res chain seq x y z
N MET A 1 2.21 -1.07 18.77
CA MET A 1 3.15 -2.16 19.16
C MET A 1 4.13 -2.32 18.02
N SER A 2 5.44 -2.44 18.25
CA SER A 2 6.35 -2.75 17.14
C SER A 2 6.20 -4.23 16.79
N ILE A 3 5.57 -4.52 15.64
CA ILE A 3 5.59 -5.88 15.08
C ILE A 3 7.03 -6.25 14.70
N PRO A 4 7.45 -7.53 14.78
CA PRO A 4 8.77 -7.92 14.35
C PRO A 4 8.91 -7.68 12.84
N PHE A 5 10.02 -7.07 12.44
CA PHE A 5 10.34 -6.84 11.03
C PHE A 5 11.86 -6.83 10.87
N GLU A 6 12.36 -7.78 10.08
CA GLU A 6 13.78 -7.95 9.82
C GLU A 6 14.03 -7.87 8.31
N VAL A 7 15.04 -7.10 7.92
CA VAL A 7 15.56 -7.05 6.57
C VAL A 7 16.94 -7.67 6.58
N LYS A 8 17.14 -8.70 5.75
CA LYS A 8 18.43 -9.37 5.57
C LYS A 8 19.12 -8.78 4.35
N PHE A 9 20.38 -8.41 4.52
CA PHE A 9 21.23 -7.93 3.44
C PHE A 9 22.18 -9.05 2.99
N ASP A 10 22.28 -9.26 1.68
CA ASP A 10 23.24 -10.19 1.08
C ASP A 10 24.39 -9.39 0.46
N ASP A 11 25.55 -9.43 1.11
CA ASP A 11 26.78 -8.73 0.70
C ASP A 11 27.35 -9.22 -0.64
N THR A 12 26.91 -10.37 -1.14
CA THR A 12 27.39 -10.93 -2.42
C THR A 12 26.60 -10.38 -3.59
N THR A 13 25.28 -10.32 -3.44
CA THR A 13 24.36 -9.83 -4.49
C THR A 13 23.94 -8.38 -4.31
N PHE A 14 24.33 -7.75 -3.19
CA PHE A 14 23.91 -6.43 -2.76
C PHE A 14 22.37 -6.28 -2.71
N SER A 15 21.68 -7.38 -2.40
CA SER A 15 20.21 -7.43 -2.33
C SER A 15 19.73 -7.36 -0.89
N GLN A 16 18.52 -6.84 -0.72
CA GLN A 16 17.81 -6.82 0.56
C GLN A 16 16.58 -7.69 0.45
N LYS A 17 16.36 -8.57 1.43
CA LYS A 17 15.19 -9.43 1.50
C LYS A 17 14.49 -9.30 2.85
N ALA A 18 13.17 -9.21 2.82
CA ALA A 18 12.32 -9.39 4.00
C ALA A 18 11.37 -10.54 3.73
N TYR A 19 11.33 -11.52 4.64
CA TYR A 19 10.44 -12.69 4.52
C TYR A 19 10.59 -13.44 3.18
N GLY A 20 11.80 -13.46 2.62
CA GLY A 20 12.11 -14.11 1.34
C GLY A 20 11.75 -13.28 0.09
N GLN A 21 11.12 -12.12 0.26
CA GLN A 21 10.81 -11.20 -0.84
C GLN A 21 11.90 -10.13 -0.98
N ASP A 22 12.27 -9.82 -2.22
CA ASP A 22 13.20 -8.72 -2.50
C ASP A 22 12.57 -7.38 -2.13
N MET A 23 13.38 -6.53 -1.52
CA MET A 23 12.98 -5.20 -1.10
C MET A 23 13.95 -4.16 -1.62
N VAL A 24 13.39 -3.03 -2.03
CA VAL A 24 14.16 -1.83 -2.41
C VAL A 24 13.58 -0.65 -1.66
N MET A 25 14.46 0.04 -0.91
CA MET A 25 14.10 1.27 -0.22
C MET A 25 14.20 2.45 -1.18
N HIS A 26 13.13 3.25 -1.25
CA HIS A 26 13.09 4.46 -2.06
C HIS A 26 12.55 5.67 -1.30
N CYS A 27 12.94 6.85 -1.75
CA CYS A 27 12.49 8.12 -1.17
C CYS A 27 11.14 8.56 -1.76
N HIS A 28 10.52 9.56 -1.12
CA HIS A 28 9.27 10.14 -1.60
C HIS A 28 9.41 10.71 -3.03
N HIS A 29 10.59 11.19 -3.45
CA HIS A 29 10.80 11.69 -4.82
C HIS A 29 10.54 10.63 -5.89
N TYR A 30 10.96 9.38 -5.66
CA TYR A 30 10.72 8.27 -6.58
C TYR A 30 9.22 8.00 -6.70
N MET A 31 8.55 7.85 -5.55
CA MET A 31 7.12 7.57 -5.50
C MET A 31 6.30 8.68 -6.17
N SER A 32 6.58 9.95 -5.87
CA SER A 32 5.89 11.08 -6.50
C SER A 32 6.11 11.15 -8.01
N LEU A 33 7.33 10.83 -8.50
CA LEU A 33 7.62 10.83 -9.94
C LEU A 33 6.94 9.68 -10.67
N VAL A 34 6.94 8.47 -10.10
CA VAL A 34 6.27 7.30 -10.69
C VAL A 34 4.76 7.51 -10.73
N THR A 35 4.17 8.07 -9.67
CA THR A 35 2.76 8.47 -9.66
C THR A 35 2.47 9.49 -10.76
N ALA A 36 3.25 10.58 -10.84
CA ALA A 36 3.04 11.61 -11.85
C ALA A 36 3.19 11.07 -13.29
N LEU A 37 4.17 10.18 -13.52
CA LEU A 37 4.34 9.50 -14.79
C LEU A 37 3.12 8.63 -15.13
N SER A 38 2.61 7.89 -14.15
CA SER A 38 1.44 7.02 -14.33
C SER A 38 0.19 7.83 -14.69
N ASP A 39 0.01 9.01 -14.09
CA ASP A 39 -1.09 9.92 -14.43
C ASP A 39 -0.98 10.50 -15.85
N GLN A 40 0.23 10.65 -16.38
CA GLN A 40 0.45 11.17 -17.74
C GLN A 40 0.31 10.09 -18.83
N LEU A 41 0.43 8.81 -18.46
CA LEU A 41 0.41 7.68 -19.40
C LEU A 41 -0.95 6.97 -19.40
N GLU A 42 -2.03 7.74 -19.55
CA GLU A 42 -3.40 7.23 -19.59
C GLU A 42 -3.66 6.29 -20.79
N SER A 43 -3.00 6.52 -21.92
CA SER A 43 -3.15 5.71 -23.15
C SER A 43 -2.82 4.22 -22.96
N ILE A 44 -2.06 3.88 -21.92
CA ILE A 44 -1.70 2.51 -21.54
C ILE A 44 -2.30 2.10 -20.19
N ASN A 45 -3.20 2.89 -19.62
CA ASN A 45 -3.77 2.70 -18.28
C ASN A 45 -2.68 2.57 -17.19
N ALA A 46 -1.64 3.40 -17.23
CA ALA A 46 -0.50 3.26 -16.32
C ALA A 46 -0.87 3.34 -14.83
N VAL A 47 -1.92 4.10 -14.46
CA VAL A 47 -2.47 4.10 -13.09
C VAL A 47 -2.95 2.71 -12.67
N LYS A 48 -3.64 1.99 -13.57
CA LYS A 48 -4.09 0.62 -13.31
C LYS A 48 -2.88 -0.30 -13.15
N ILE A 49 -1.90 -0.20 -14.04
CA ILE A 49 -0.66 -0.98 -13.96
C ILE A 49 0.05 -0.75 -12.62
N LEU A 50 0.17 0.51 -12.17
CA LEU A 50 0.79 0.84 -10.88
C LEU A 50 0.03 0.21 -9.70
N ARG A 51 -1.30 0.31 -9.68
CA ARG A 51 -2.14 -0.29 -8.61
C ARG A 51 -2.00 -1.81 -8.58
N GLU A 52 -2.08 -2.45 -9.73
CA GLU A 52 -1.99 -3.91 -9.87
C GLU A 52 -0.59 -4.43 -9.54
N SER A 53 0.46 -3.72 -9.96
CA SER A 53 1.85 -4.07 -9.61
C SER A 53 2.11 -3.94 -8.11
N ALA A 54 1.57 -2.89 -7.49
CA ALA A 54 1.62 -2.71 -6.04
C ALA A 54 0.84 -3.82 -5.32
N GLU A 55 -0.36 -4.17 -5.80
CA GLU A 55 -1.14 -5.27 -5.24
C GLU A 55 -0.36 -6.59 -5.29
N ASP A 56 0.18 -6.97 -6.45
CA ASP A 56 0.92 -8.23 -6.62
C ASP A 56 2.12 -8.31 -5.69
N SER A 57 2.93 -7.24 -5.66
CA SER A 57 4.17 -7.20 -4.89
C SER A 57 3.90 -7.21 -3.38
N ILE A 58 2.91 -6.43 -2.93
CA ILE A 58 2.55 -6.38 -1.52
C ILE A 58 1.88 -7.69 -1.09
N ARG A 59 1.10 -8.31 -1.98
CA ARG A 59 0.42 -9.57 -1.66
C ARG A 59 1.39 -10.68 -1.34
N THR A 60 2.43 -10.88 -2.16
CA THR A 60 3.43 -11.93 -1.90
C THR A 60 4.16 -11.69 -0.58
N PHE A 61 4.46 -10.44 -0.27
CA PHE A 61 5.08 -10.04 0.99
C PHE A 61 4.16 -10.30 2.21
N LEU A 62 2.89 -9.87 2.14
CA LEU A 62 1.93 -10.08 3.23
C LEU A 62 1.69 -11.58 3.49
N ASP A 63 1.50 -12.37 2.43
CA ASP A 63 1.28 -13.82 2.57
C ASP A 63 2.51 -14.51 3.22
N ALA A 64 3.72 -14.13 2.80
CA ALA A 64 4.95 -14.65 3.39
C ALA A 64 5.08 -14.25 4.87
N TYR A 65 4.78 -12.99 5.20
CA TYR A 65 4.79 -12.49 6.57
C TYR A 65 3.79 -13.24 7.45
N PHE A 66 2.53 -13.35 7.00
CA PHE A 66 1.48 -14.02 7.76
C PHE A 66 1.80 -15.49 8.00
N THR A 67 2.31 -16.18 6.99
CA THR A 67 2.69 -17.59 7.09
C THR A 67 3.83 -17.79 8.09
N GLN A 68 4.92 -17.01 7.98
CA GLN A 68 6.09 -17.17 8.85
C GLN A 68 5.82 -16.78 10.31
N ASN A 69 4.85 -15.90 10.55
CA ASN A 69 4.46 -15.47 11.90
C ASN A 69 3.19 -16.16 12.43
N ASN A 70 2.65 -17.17 11.72
CA ASN A 70 1.43 -17.91 12.10
C ASN A 70 0.18 -17.03 12.31
N ILE A 71 0.02 -15.98 11.51
CA ILE A 71 -1.10 -15.03 11.58
C ILE A 71 -2.24 -15.53 10.67
N ASN A 72 -3.32 -16.01 11.27
CA ASN A 72 -4.38 -16.72 10.54
C ASN A 72 -5.73 -15.98 10.51
N SER A 73 -6.05 -15.22 11.57
CA SER A 73 -7.32 -14.49 11.67
C SER A 73 -7.35 -13.31 10.70
N SER A 74 -8.46 -13.10 10.00
CA SER A 74 -8.63 -11.95 9.08
C SER A 74 -8.48 -10.61 9.81
N THR A 75 -9.05 -10.49 11.01
CA THR A 75 -8.91 -9.30 11.87
C THR A 75 -7.45 -9.05 12.24
N GLU A 76 -6.71 -10.10 12.60
CA GLU A 76 -5.30 -9.99 12.94
C GLU A 76 -4.47 -9.62 11.70
N LYS A 77 -4.73 -10.22 10.54
CA LYS A 77 -4.09 -9.87 9.28
C LYS A 77 -4.28 -8.41 8.90
N LEU A 78 -5.50 -7.87 9.03
CA LEU A 78 -5.76 -6.44 8.79
C LEU A 78 -4.97 -5.56 9.78
N ALA A 79 -4.98 -5.91 11.07
CA ALA A 79 -4.25 -5.17 12.09
C ALA A 79 -2.73 -5.22 11.86
N THR A 80 -2.19 -6.37 11.47
CA THR A 80 -0.77 -6.53 11.14
C THR A 80 -0.39 -5.78 9.87
N ALA A 81 -1.21 -5.84 8.82
CA ALA A 81 -0.95 -5.11 7.57
C ALA A 81 -0.95 -3.59 7.80
N LYS A 82 -1.82 -3.08 8.68
CA LYS A 82 -1.79 -1.68 9.15
C LYS A 82 -0.45 -1.29 9.77
N GLU A 83 0.06 -2.13 10.67
CA GLU A 83 1.37 -1.89 11.30
C GLU A 83 2.51 -2.03 10.27
N LEU A 84 2.45 -3.01 9.36
CA LEU A 84 3.43 -3.18 8.28
C LEU A 84 3.48 -1.96 7.36
N TYR A 85 2.35 -1.37 7.01
CA TYR A 85 2.32 -0.14 6.23
C TYR A 85 3.12 0.99 6.92
N SER A 86 3.04 1.07 8.25
CA SER A 86 3.81 2.03 9.04
C SER A 86 5.30 1.67 9.11
N VAL A 87 5.63 0.39 9.29
CA VAL A 87 7.02 -0.11 9.32
C VAL A 87 7.73 0.10 7.98
N LEU A 88 7.01 -0.05 6.86
CA LEU A 88 7.50 0.22 5.52
C LEU A 88 7.64 1.72 5.21
N GLY A 89 7.31 2.59 6.17
CA GLY A 89 7.44 4.05 6.03
C GLY A 89 6.40 4.67 5.11
N LEU A 90 5.30 3.99 4.80
CA LEU A 90 4.29 4.46 3.85
C LEU A 90 3.27 5.42 4.48
N GLY A 91 3.24 5.50 5.81
CA GLY A 91 2.37 6.41 6.55
C GLY A 91 1.70 5.73 7.74
N LYS A 92 0.52 6.22 8.12
CA LYS A 92 -0.27 5.68 9.23
C LYS A 92 -1.74 5.72 8.85
N PHE A 93 -2.45 4.62 9.07
CA PHE A 93 -3.88 4.57 8.83
C PHE A 93 -4.61 3.76 9.90
N GLU A 94 -5.91 3.92 9.96
CA GLU A 94 -6.84 2.99 10.60
C GLU A 94 -7.62 2.22 9.53
N VAL A 95 -7.98 0.97 9.82
CA VAL A 95 -8.68 0.09 8.88
C VAL A 95 -9.85 -0.60 9.56
N SER A 96 -10.97 -0.69 8.85
CA SER A 96 -12.13 -1.46 9.24
C SER A 96 -12.77 -2.10 8.01
N GLY A 97 -13.35 -3.30 8.16
CA GLY A 97 -13.99 -3.99 7.05
C GLY A 97 -14.17 -5.47 7.28
N ASN A 98 -14.75 -6.12 6.27
CA ASN A 98 -14.97 -7.55 6.20
C ASN A 98 -14.69 -8.04 4.76
N ASP A 99 -15.12 -9.26 4.45
CA ASP A 99 -14.88 -9.87 3.15
C ASP A 99 -15.61 -9.17 1.99
N ALA A 100 -16.64 -8.35 2.26
CA ALA A 100 -17.31 -7.51 1.26
C ALA A 100 -16.57 -6.20 0.96
N GLY A 101 -15.56 -5.84 1.77
CA GLY A 101 -14.80 -4.60 1.65
C GLY A 101 -14.75 -3.81 2.95
N GLY A 102 -14.38 -2.54 2.86
CA GLY A 102 -14.16 -1.71 4.03
C GLY A 102 -13.62 -0.33 3.72
N GLU A 103 -13.04 0.29 4.75
CA GLU A 103 -12.54 1.64 4.71
C GLU A 103 -11.20 1.75 5.42
N ILE A 104 -10.32 2.56 4.84
CA ILE A 104 -9.03 2.95 5.39
C ILE A 104 -9.03 4.46 5.57
N GLN A 105 -8.76 4.91 6.79
CA GLN A 105 -8.59 6.33 7.11
C GLN A 105 -7.11 6.62 7.31
N MET A 106 -6.51 7.38 6.40
CA MET A 106 -5.09 7.71 6.40
C MET A 106 -4.83 8.97 7.22
N LYS A 107 -4.14 8.80 8.36
CA LYS A 107 -3.68 9.91 9.21
C LYS A 107 -2.40 10.54 8.70
N ARG A 108 -1.53 9.75 8.08
CA ARG A 108 -0.28 10.15 7.43
C ARG A 108 -0.11 9.36 6.14
N SER A 109 0.45 9.98 5.12
CA SER A 109 0.61 9.37 3.80
C SER A 109 1.91 9.80 3.16
N HIS A 110 2.84 8.87 2.97
CA HIS A 110 4.12 9.13 2.30
C HIS A 110 3.93 9.59 0.85
N VAL A 111 2.90 9.07 0.18
CA VAL A 111 2.58 9.44 -1.20
C VAL A 111 1.98 10.84 -1.25
N ASP A 112 0.98 11.16 -0.42
CA ASP A 112 0.32 12.46 -0.45
C ASP A 112 1.23 13.58 0.04
N GLU A 113 1.91 13.37 1.18
CA GLU A 113 2.80 14.37 1.74
C GLU A 113 4.04 14.56 0.85
N GLY A 114 4.55 13.47 0.28
CA GLY A 114 5.63 13.50 -0.70
C GLY A 114 5.25 14.20 -2.00
N TRP A 115 3.98 14.08 -2.41
CA TRP A 115 3.44 14.84 -3.54
C TRP A 115 3.38 16.33 -3.22
N VAL A 116 2.79 16.70 -2.07
CA VAL A 116 2.66 18.11 -1.66
C VAL A 116 4.01 18.80 -1.54
N GLN A 117 5.01 18.12 -0.97
CA GLN A 117 6.37 18.66 -0.89
C GLN A 117 7.00 18.92 -2.25
N LYS A 118 6.70 18.08 -3.25
CA LYS A 118 7.33 18.14 -4.57
C LYS A 118 6.60 19.05 -5.57
N PHE A 119 5.27 18.99 -5.58
CA PHE A 119 4.42 19.59 -6.61
C PHE A 119 3.35 20.54 -6.06
N GLY A 120 3.23 20.66 -4.73
CA GLY A 120 2.13 21.38 -4.09
C GLY A 120 0.84 20.56 -4.09
N LYS A 121 -0.29 21.24 -3.90
CA LYS A 121 -1.60 20.56 -3.81
C LYS A 121 -1.96 19.87 -5.14
N SER A 122 -2.52 18.68 -5.04
CA SER A 122 -3.10 17.96 -6.16
C SER A 122 -4.54 18.41 -6.43
N SER A 123 -4.97 18.34 -7.68
CA SER A 123 -6.38 18.46 -8.09
C SER A 123 -7.06 17.10 -8.29
N LYS A 124 -6.32 16.00 -8.09
CA LYS A 124 -6.77 14.61 -8.28
C LYS A 124 -6.30 13.71 -7.14
N PHE A 125 -6.96 12.57 -7.00
CA PHE A 125 -6.51 11.46 -6.17
C PHE A 125 -5.25 10.84 -6.78
N ILE A 126 -4.15 10.77 -6.03
CA ILE A 126 -2.81 10.37 -6.53
C ILE A 126 -2.24 9.19 -5.75
N ASN A 127 -2.90 8.72 -4.69
CA ASN A 127 -2.39 7.70 -3.79
C ASN A 127 -2.63 6.27 -4.31
N HIS A 128 -2.28 6.06 -5.57
CA HIS A 128 -2.50 4.82 -6.31
C HIS A 128 -1.74 3.64 -5.69
N PHE A 129 -0.54 3.89 -5.16
CA PHE A 129 0.23 2.86 -4.46
C PHE A 129 -0.53 2.35 -3.23
N SER A 130 -1.09 3.25 -2.40
CA SER A 130 -1.86 2.83 -1.22
C SER A 130 -3.18 2.16 -1.57
N CYS A 131 -3.80 2.49 -2.71
CA CYS A 131 -4.92 1.71 -3.23
C CYS A 131 -4.50 0.27 -3.56
N GLY A 132 -3.35 0.07 -4.22
CA GLY A 132 -2.82 -1.27 -4.49
C GLY A 132 -2.50 -2.04 -3.21
N PHE A 133 -1.88 -1.38 -2.23
CA PHE A 133 -1.65 -1.94 -0.90
C PHE A 133 -2.96 -2.35 -0.22
N ALA A 134 -3.98 -1.50 -0.26
CA ALA A 134 -5.29 -1.77 0.33
C ALA A 134 -5.96 -2.99 -0.30
N ALA A 135 -5.93 -3.11 -1.63
CA ALA A 135 -6.45 -4.28 -2.33
C ALA A 135 -5.72 -5.58 -1.89
N ALA A 136 -4.39 -5.55 -1.83
CA ALA A 136 -3.58 -6.69 -1.40
C ALA A 136 -3.87 -7.08 0.06
N MET A 137 -3.97 -6.09 0.94
CA MET A 137 -4.28 -6.28 2.36
C MET A 137 -5.63 -6.99 2.55
N PHE A 138 -6.69 -6.53 1.90
CA PHE A 138 -8.01 -7.17 1.98
C PHE A 138 -7.99 -8.56 1.34
N ALA A 139 -7.35 -8.72 0.18
CA ALA A 139 -7.24 -10.02 -0.49
C ALA A 139 -6.52 -11.06 0.39
N ALA A 140 -5.41 -10.68 1.02
CA ALA A 140 -4.64 -11.55 1.92
C ALA A 140 -5.39 -11.86 3.23
N ALA A 141 -6.08 -10.86 3.79
CA ALA A 141 -6.85 -10.99 5.03
C ALA A 141 -8.01 -11.99 4.88
N PHE A 142 -8.72 -11.93 3.76
CA PHE A 142 -9.93 -12.72 3.51
C PHE A 142 -9.72 -13.92 2.57
N GLY A 143 -8.47 -14.26 2.25
CA GLY A 143 -8.14 -15.45 1.47
C GLY A 143 -8.67 -15.42 0.03
N LYS A 144 -8.75 -14.23 -0.58
CA LYS A 144 -9.20 -14.03 -1.96
C LYS A 144 -8.03 -13.93 -2.92
N SER A 145 -8.25 -14.14 -4.22
CA SER A 145 -7.22 -13.90 -5.24
C SER A 145 -6.94 -12.40 -5.41
N ALA A 146 -5.82 -12.05 -6.04
CA ALA A 146 -5.59 -10.68 -6.49
C ALA A 146 -6.76 -10.22 -7.39
N ARG A 147 -7.03 -8.91 -7.40
CA ARG A 147 -8.15 -8.26 -8.12
C ARG A 147 -9.53 -8.71 -7.63
N SER A 148 -9.64 -9.30 -6.43
CA SER A 148 -10.96 -9.53 -5.80
C SER A 148 -11.53 -8.29 -5.14
N TYR A 149 -10.69 -7.26 -4.94
CA TYR A 149 -11.09 -6.01 -4.32
C TYR A 149 -10.70 -4.83 -5.21
N ASN A 150 -11.59 -3.87 -5.34
CA ASN A 150 -11.32 -2.55 -5.92
C ASN A 150 -11.14 -1.53 -4.79
N ALA A 151 -10.01 -0.82 -4.80
CA ALA A 151 -9.69 0.22 -3.82
C ALA A 151 -9.51 1.57 -4.51
N PHE A 152 -10.13 2.61 -3.97
CA PHE A 152 -10.07 3.96 -4.51
C PHE A 152 -10.21 5.02 -3.42
N GLU A 153 -9.57 6.17 -3.62
CA GLU A 153 -9.64 7.30 -2.70
C GLU A 153 -11.00 8.01 -2.79
N THR A 154 -11.45 8.53 -1.65
CA THR A 154 -12.62 9.42 -1.54
C THR A 154 -12.30 10.72 -0.78
N ALA A 155 -11.12 10.82 -0.16
CA ALA A 155 -10.55 12.03 0.44
C ALA A 155 -9.01 11.91 0.37
N SER A 156 -8.30 13.03 0.24
CA SER A 156 -6.84 13.03 0.09
C SER A 156 -6.17 14.22 0.76
N ILE A 157 -5.10 13.92 1.51
CA ILE A 157 -4.22 14.92 2.11
C ILE A 157 -3.59 15.80 1.01
N ALA A 158 -3.27 15.21 -0.15
CA ALA A 158 -2.67 15.96 -1.27
C ALA A 158 -3.66 16.97 -1.87
N MET A 159 -4.96 16.72 -1.78
CA MET A 159 -6.02 17.62 -2.22
C MET A 159 -6.40 18.66 -1.14
N GLY A 160 -5.83 18.56 0.05
CA GLY A 160 -6.00 19.50 1.15
C GLY A 160 -6.98 19.06 2.24
N ASP A 161 -7.47 17.82 2.19
CA ASP A 161 -8.21 17.23 3.31
C ASP A 161 -7.28 17.04 4.53
N SER A 162 -7.85 17.08 5.74
CA SER A 162 -7.07 16.84 6.96
C SER A 162 -6.55 15.40 7.06
N GLU A 163 -7.24 14.47 6.40
CA GLU A 163 -6.95 13.03 6.41
C GLU A 163 -7.33 12.43 5.05
N GLY A 164 -6.62 11.38 4.65
CA GLY A 164 -6.95 10.61 3.46
C GLY A 164 -7.99 9.54 3.76
N LYS A 165 -8.73 9.09 2.74
CA LYS A 165 -9.71 8.01 2.87
C LYS A 165 -9.70 7.13 1.63
N ILE A 166 -9.54 5.84 1.81
CA ILE A 166 -9.65 4.82 0.76
C ILE A 166 -10.84 3.91 1.08
N VAL A 167 -11.72 3.73 0.11
CA VAL A 167 -12.81 2.74 0.15
C VAL A 167 -12.37 1.49 -0.60
N VAL A 168 -12.61 0.33 -0.01
CA VAL A 168 -12.36 -0.99 -0.59
C VAL A 168 -13.69 -1.69 -0.81
N LYS A 169 -13.93 -2.24 -2.00
CA LYS A 169 -15.15 -3.00 -2.34
C LYS A 169 -14.77 -4.33 -2.96
N ALA A 170 -15.42 -5.41 -2.53
CA ALA A 170 -15.34 -6.67 -3.25
C ALA A 170 -15.94 -6.51 -4.66
N ASN A 171 -15.31 -7.17 -5.62
CA ASN A 171 -15.78 -7.22 -7.02
C ASN A 171 -16.87 -8.29 -7.21
#